data_AF-A0A0C1ZP20-F1
#
_entry.id   AF-A0A0C1ZP20-F1
#
_cell.length_a   1.000
_cell.length_b   1.000
_cell.length_c   1.000
_cell.angle_alpha   90.00
_cell.angle_beta   90.00
_cell.angle_gamma   90.00
#
_symmetry.space_group_name_H-M   'P 1'
#
loop_
_entity.id
_entity.type
_entity.pdbx_description
1 polymer ?
#
loop_
_entity_poly.entity_id
_entity_poly.type
_entity_poly.pdbx_seq_one_letter_code
_entity_poly.pdbx_strand_id
1 'polypeptide(L)'
;MDPRLAGVSLADEVRGRGRRQLIGIAIAVGAAHLLLGWVPLIGALVLLIAAAWIRAGILQPTTAMLSPRRRVLTRWTARLVMAVALALTVIVTEALSLIPVLGLPVKAVISAGEVAIAAWAVTTYVHWQLRREAMPRPIASWEWVVLVLCFAALIASVIALALAFAALASAFDTLLGFLS
;
A
#
# COMPACT_ATOMS: atom_id res chain seq x y z
N MET A 1 -33.43 -26.93 -3.51
CA MET A 1 -32.27 -26.07 -3.82
C MET A 1 -31.02 -26.79 -3.35
N ASP A 2 -30.06 -27.03 -4.26
CA ASP A 2 -28.81 -27.70 -3.92
C ASP A 2 -27.95 -26.79 -3.02
N PRO A 3 -27.59 -27.20 -1.79
CA PRO A 3 -26.76 -26.40 -0.88
C PRO A 3 -25.38 -26.06 -1.47
N ARG A 4 -24.89 -26.82 -2.46
CA ARG A 4 -23.66 -26.48 -3.19
C ARG A 4 -23.81 -25.26 -4.09
N LEU A 5 -24.98 -25.06 -4.70
CA LEU A 5 -25.27 -23.89 -5.54
C LEU A 5 -25.42 -22.61 -4.72
N ALA A 6 -26.00 -22.72 -3.51
CA ALA A 6 -26.12 -21.61 -2.57
C ALA A 6 -24.76 -21.19 -1.96
N GLY A 7 -23.85 -22.14 -1.73
CA GLY A 7 -22.50 -21.85 -1.25
C GLY A 7 -21.62 -21.12 -2.28
N VAL A 8 -21.78 -21.44 -3.57
CA VAL A 8 -21.08 -20.75 -4.67
C VAL A 8 -21.59 -19.31 -4.82
N SER A 9 -22.90 -19.06 -4.73
CA SER A 9 -23.45 -17.71 -4.88
C SER A 9 -23.03 -16.77 -3.75
N LEU A 10 -22.95 -17.25 -2.51
CA LEU A 10 -22.49 -16.47 -1.34
C LEU A 10 -20.99 -16.12 -1.44
N ALA A 11 -20.15 -17.07 -1.86
CA ALA A 11 -18.73 -16.82 -2.04
C ALA A 11 -18.45 -15.78 -3.14
N ASP A 12 -19.19 -15.85 -4.24
CA ASP A 12 -19.11 -14.89 -5.34
C ASP A 12 -19.62 -13.50 -4.93
N GLU A 13 -20.69 -13.43 -4.13
CA GLU A 13 -21.22 -12.16 -3.63
C GLU A 13 -20.25 -11.46 -2.66
N VAL A 14 -19.63 -12.21 -1.73
CA VAL A 14 -18.61 -11.67 -0.82
C VAL A 14 -17.37 -11.19 -1.58
N ARG A 15 -16.92 -11.97 -2.58
CA ARG A 15 -15.79 -11.59 -3.44
C ARG A 15 -16.13 -10.36 -4.29
N GLY A 16 -17.36 -10.26 -4.78
CA GLY A 16 -17.90 -9.12 -5.52
C GLY A 16 -17.96 -7.84 -4.68
N ARG A 17 -18.44 -7.92 -3.44
CA ARG A 17 -18.46 -6.79 -2.50
C ARG A 17 -17.05 -6.30 -2.18
N GLY A 18 -16.11 -7.22 -1.91
CA GLY A 18 -14.70 -6.87 -1.68
C GLY A 18 -14.08 -6.15 -2.88
N ARG A 19 -14.33 -6.64 -4.10
CA ARG A 19 -13.83 -6.00 -5.32
C ARG A 19 -14.43 -4.61 -5.55
N ARG A 20 -15.74 -4.43 -5.34
CA ARG A 20 -16.41 -3.12 -5.46
C ARG A 20 -15.86 -2.11 -4.45
N GLN A 21 -15.62 -2.56 -3.23
CA GLN A 21 -15.06 -1.71 -2.17
C GLN A 21 -13.63 -1.27 -2.51
N LEU A 22 -12.79 -2.17 -3.02
CA LEU A 22 -11.44 -1.86 -3.49
C LEU A 22 -11.45 -0.84 -4.64
N ILE A 23 -12.33 -1.04 -5.63
CA ILE A 23 -12.48 -0.11 -6.76
C ILE A 23 -12.96 1.26 -6.25
N GLY A 24 -13.95 1.29 -5.35
CA GLY A 24 -14.45 2.53 -4.77
C GLY A 24 -13.37 3.33 -4.06
N ILE A 25 -12.48 2.67 -3.32
CA ILE A 25 -11.36 3.32 -2.63
C ILE A 25 -10.31 3.80 -3.63
N ALA A 26 -9.95 2.99 -4.63
CA ALA A 26 -9.01 3.42 -5.66
C ALA A 26 -9.51 4.66 -6.39
N ILE A 27 -10.81 4.69 -6.74
CA ILE A 27 -11.46 5.87 -7.34
C ILE A 27 -11.42 7.06 -6.38
N ALA A 28 -11.76 6.86 -5.09
CA ALA A 28 -11.74 7.94 -4.10
C ALA A 28 -10.33 8.52 -3.89
N VAL A 29 -9.30 7.67 -3.83
CA VAL A 29 -7.89 8.08 -3.72
C VAL A 29 -7.45 8.85 -4.97
N GLY A 30 -7.79 8.35 -6.16
CA GLY A 30 -7.50 9.02 -7.42
C GLY A 30 -8.16 10.39 -7.50
N ALA A 31 -9.46 10.48 -7.18
CA ALA A 31 -10.20 11.73 -7.13
C ALA A 31 -9.61 12.72 -6.11
N ALA A 32 -9.24 12.25 -4.91
CA ALA A 32 -8.58 13.07 -3.91
C ALA A 32 -7.22 13.62 -4.41
N HIS A 33 -6.44 12.83 -5.13
CA HIS A 33 -5.18 13.31 -5.73
C HIS A 33 -5.40 14.29 -6.88
N LEU A 34 -6.47 14.17 -7.66
CA LEU A 34 -6.82 15.17 -8.67
C LEU A 34 -7.22 16.51 -8.04
N LEU A 35 -7.96 16.48 -6.93
CA LEU A 35 -8.47 17.69 -6.27
C LEU A 35 -7.44 18.36 -5.35
N LEU A 36 -6.60 17.57 -4.69
CA LEU A 36 -5.71 18.02 -3.61
C LEU A 36 -4.22 17.79 -3.87
N GLY A 37 -3.87 16.98 -4.88
CA GLY A 37 -2.48 16.57 -5.15
C GLY A 37 -1.59 17.65 -5.76
N TRP A 38 -2.11 18.88 -5.88
CA TRP A 38 -1.35 20.07 -6.22
C TRP A 38 -0.64 20.66 -5.00
N VAL A 39 -1.14 20.37 -3.79
CA VAL A 39 -0.45 20.74 -2.54
C VAL A 39 0.56 19.65 -2.19
N PRO A 40 1.84 19.98 -2.00
CA PRO A 40 2.85 19.03 -1.55
C PRO A 40 2.40 18.31 -0.27
N LEU A 41 2.71 17.02 -0.15
CA LEU A 41 2.44 16.19 1.03
C LEU A 41 0.97 15.91 1.36
N ILE A 42 -0.02 16.62 0.79
CA ILE A 42 -1.43 16.27 0.98
C ILE A 42 -1.75 14.90 0.35
N GLY A 43 -1.12 14.58 -0.79
CA GLY A 43 -1.21 13.25 -1.38
C GLY A 43 -0.76 12.14 -0.42
N ALA A 44 0.32 12.38 0.32
CA ALA A 44 0.81 11.44 1.34
C ALA A 44 -0.23 11.22 2.47
N LEU A 45 -0.94 12.28 2.91
CA LEU A 45 -2.01 12.14 3.90
C LEU A 45 -3.17 11.28 3.37
N VAL A 46 -3.56 11.46 2.12
CA VAL A 46 -4.59 10.62 1.47
C VAL A 46 -4.17 9.15 1.46
N LEU A 47 -2.91 8.86 1.10
CA LEU A 47 -2.36 7.50 1.10
C LEU A 47 -2.31 6.92 2.52
N LEU A 48 -1.97 7.71 3.53
CA LEU A 48 -1.98 7.28 4.94
C LEU A 48 -3.39 6.90 5.41
N ILE A 49 -4.40 7.69 5.04
CA ILE A 49 -5.80 7.38 5.35
C ILE A 49 -6.23 6.08 4.65
N ALA A 50 -5.87 5.90 3.37
CA ALA A 50 -6.14 4.67 2.64
C ALA A 50 -5.47 3.45 3.29
N ALA A 51 -4.20 3.57 3.70
CA ALA A 51 -3.48 2.52 4.41
C ALA A 51 -4.10 2.20 5.78
N ALA A 52 -4.52 3.22 6.53
CA ALA A 52 -5.23 3.05 7.80
C ALA A 52 -6.57 2.31 7.60
N TRP A 53 -7.28 2.66 6.53
CA TRP A 53 -8.51 1.97 6.15
C TRP A 53 -8.26 0.50 5.79
N ILE A 54 -7.27 0.19 4.94
CA ILE A 54 -6.91 -1.21 4.60
C ILE A 54 -6.58 -1.99 5.87
N ARG A 55 -5.87 -1.35 6.80
CA ARG A 55 -5.52 -1.95 8.08
C ARG A 55 -6.75 -2.28 8.93
N ALA A 56 -7.66 -1.33 9.10
CA ALA A 56 -8.84 -1.49 9.95
C ALA A 56 -9.89 -2.41 9.30
N GLY A 57 -10.16 -2.23 8.00
CA GLY A 57 -11.21 -2.93 7.26
C GLY A 57 -10.83 -4.33 6.80
N ILE A 58 -9.55 -4.59 6.51
CA ILE A 58 -9.11 -5.87 5.95
C ILE A 58 -8.16 -6.58 6.92
N LEU A 59 -7.03 -5.97 7.26
CA LEU A 59 -5.94 -6.66 7.95
C LEU A 59 -6.30 -7.08 9.38
N GLN A 60 -6.90 -6.19 10.18
CA GLN A 60 -7.26 -6.48 11.57
C GLN A 60 -8.25 -7.65 11.70
N PRO A 61 -9.42 -7.66 11.03
CA PRO A 61 -10.39 -8.73 11.18
C PRO A 61 -9.86 -10.07 10.68
N THR A 62 -9.19 -10.08 9.52
CA THR A 62 -8.69 -11.33 8.93
C THR A 62 -7.55 -11.95 9.74
N THR A 63 -6.63 -11.14 10.27
CA THR A 63 -5.53 -11.66 11.11
C THR A 63 -5.99 -12.10 12.50
N ALA A 64 -7.16 -11.66 12.99
CA ALA A 64 -7.73 -12.14 14.23
C ALA A 64 -8.13 -13.63 14.17
N MET A 65 -8.30 -14.18 12.98
CA MET A 65 -8.62 -15.60 12.77
C MET A 65 -7.39 -16.51 12.80
N LEU A 66 -6.17 -15.95 12.82
CA LEU A 66 -4.91 -16.71 12.89
C LEU A 66 -4.50 -16.99 14.34
N SER A 67 -3.72 -18.06 14.56
CA SER A 67 -3.05 -18.31 15.84
C SER A 67 -2.12 -17.16 16.23
N PRO A 68 -1.83 -16.96 17.53
CA PRO A 68 -1.00 -15.85 18.00
C PRO A 68 0.36 -15.76 17.29
N ARG A 69 1.01 -16.92 17.05
CA ARG A 69 2.33 -16.99 16.40
C ARG A 69 2.29 -16.49 14.96
N ARG A 70 1.36 -16.98 14.14
CA ARG A 70 1.22 -16.55 12.74
C ARG A 70 0.67 -15.14 12.60
N ARG A 71 -0.19 -14.72 13.53
CA ARG A 71 -0.80 -13.39 13.54
C ARG A 71 0.25 -12.30 13.57
N VAL A 72 1.28 -12.42 14.40
CA VAL A 72 2.36 -11.42 14.52
C VAL A 72 3.13 -11.30 13.21
N LEU A 73 3.63 -12.42 12.68
CA LEU A 73 4.38 -12.43 11.42
C LEU A 73 3.56 -11.86 10.26
N THR A 74 2.31 -12.30 10.14
CA THR A 74 1.40 -11.86 9.07
C THR A 74 1.12 -10.36 9.16
N ARG A 75 0.81 -9.85 10.36
CA ARG A 75 0.55 -8.42 10.59
C ARG A 75 1.77 -7.57 10.25
N TRP A 76 2.97 -7.96 10.71
CA TRP A 76 4.18 -7.19 10.43
C TRP A 76 4.56 -7.22 8.96
N THR A 77 4.46 -8.39 8.31
CA THR A 77 4.74 -8.50 6.87
C THR A 77 3.80 -7.61 6.07
N ALA A 78 2.48 -7.68 6.32
CA ALA A 78 1.50 -6.85 5.64
C ALA A 78 1.72 -5.35 5.91
N ARG A 79 2.08 -4.97 7.14
CA ARG A 79 2.41 -3.59 7.50
C ARG A 79 3.64 -3.08 6.75
N LEU A 80 4.69 -3.88 6.65
CA LEU A 80 5.90 -3.48 5.94
C LEU A 80 5.65 -3.38 4.43
N VAL A 81 4.91 -4.32 3.84
CA VAL A 81 4.51 -4.22 2.41
C VAL A 81 3.75 -2.93 2.14
N MET A 82 2.75 -2.58 2.96
CA MET A 82 2.02 -1.31 2.82
C MET A 82 2.93 -0.09 3.03
N ALA A 83 3.83 -0.13 4.02
CA ALA A 83 4.74 0.98 4.30
C ALA A 83 5.73 1.21 3.15
N VAL A 84 6.27 0.13 2.56
CA VAL A 84 7.17 0.21 1.40
C VAL A 84 6.44 0.75 0.18
N ALA A 85 5.24 0.24 -0.12
CA ALA A 85 4.45 0.74 -1.24
C ALA A 85 4.18 2.24 -1.09
N LEU A 86 3.71 2.66 0.10
CA LEU A 86 3.39 4.04 0.39
C LEU A 86 4.63 4.95 0.28
N ALA A 87 5.77 4.51 0.81
CA ALA A 87 7.02 5.26 0.72
C ALA A 87 7.45 5.46 -0.74
N LEU A 88 7.43 4.39 -1.54
CA LEU A 88 7.77 4.47 -2.97
C LEU A 88 6.82 5.40 -3.72
N THR A 89 5.53 5.37 -3.41
CA THR A 89 4.55 6.21 -4.10
C THR A 89 4.66 7.66 -3.69
N VAL A 90 4.91 7.96 -2.41
CA VAL A 90 5.23 9.33 -2.00
C VAL A 90 6.45 9.83 -2.74
N ILE A 91 7.54 9.06 -2.83
CA ILE A 91 8.74 9.45 -3.59
C ILE A 91 8.40 9.75 -5.05
N VAL A 92 7.67 8.84 -5.73
CA VAL A 92 7.33 8.99 -7.15
C VAL A 92 6.39 10.17 -7.38
N THR A 93 5.35 10.30 -6.56
CA THR A 93 4.36 11.38 -6.69
C THR A 93 4.95 12.74 -6.38
N GLU A 94 5.86 12.85 -5.42
CA GLU A 94 6.53 14.12 -5.14
C GLU A 94 7.60 14.44 -6.19
N ALA A 95 8.29 13.46 -6.75
CA ALA A 95 9.14 13.67 -7.92
C ALA A 95 8.32 14.21 -9.11
N LEU A 96 7.09 13.71 -9.30
CA LEU A 96 6.17 14.20 -10.33
C LEU A 96 5.63 15.60 -10.04
N SER A 97 5.69 16.10 -8.80
CA SER A 97 5.40 17.51 -8.48
C SER A 97 6.34 18.48 -9.22
N LEU A 98 7.53 18.02 -9.62
CA LEU A 98 8.51 18.80 -10.36
C LEU A 98 8.17 18.92 -11.86
N ILE A 99 7.22 18.12 -12.37
CA ILE A 99 6.82 18.11 -13.79
C ILE A 99 5.48 18.88 -13.94
N PRO A 100 5.48 20.07 -14.56
CA PRO A 100 4.25 20.85 -14.74
C PRO A 100 3.24 20.15 -15.68
N VAL A 101 1.94 20.41 -15.43
CA VAL A 101 0.77 19.98 -16.24
C VAL A 101 0.48 18.48 -16.26
N LEU A 102 1.45 17.60 -16.51
CA LEU A 102 1.26 16.15 -16.54
C LEU A 102 1.34 15.48 -15.17
N GLY A 103 1.91 16.15 -14.17
CA GLY A 103 2.10 15.60 -12.83
C GLY A 103 0.78 15.19 -12.16
N LEU A 104 -0.27 16.01 -12.22
CA LEU A 104 -1.53 15.75 -11.50
C LEU A 104 -2.29 14.50 -11.97
N PRO A 105 -2.60 14.33 -13.27
CA PRO A 105 -3.28 13.12 -13.74
C PRO A 105 -2.46 11.85 -13.49
N VAL A 106 -1.14 11.93 -13.69
CA VAL A 106 -0.25 10.78 -13.49
C VAL A 106 -0.17 10.40 -12.01
N LYS A 107 -0.05 11.37 -11.09
CA LYS A 107 -0.12 11.14 -9.65
C LYS A 107 -1.41 10.44 -9.25
N ALA A 108 -2.56 10.89 -9.77
CA ALA A 108 -3.84 10.28 -9.45
C ALA A 108 -3.92 8.81 -9.88
N VAL A 109 -3.44 8.49 -11.08
CA VAL A 109 -3.40 7.11 -11.59
C VAL A 109 -2.42 6.24 -10.77
N ILE A 110 -1.22 6.75 -10.50
CA ILE A 110 -0.20 6.02 -9.72
C ILE A 110 -0.72 5.74 -8.31
N SER A 111 -1.23 6.76 -7.60
CA SER A 111 -1.74 6.61 -6.24
C SER A 111 -2.94 5.67 -6.16
N ALA A 112 -3.89 5.78 -7.11
CA ALA A 112 -5.04 4.88 -7.16
C ALA A 112 -4.62 3.42 -7.44
N GLY A 113 -3.72 3.24 -8.41
CA GLY A 113 -3.19 1.94 -8.79
C GLY A 113 -2.41 1.29 -7.65
N GLU A 114 -1.58 2.07 -6.97
CA GLU A 114 -0.79 1.60 -5.83
C GLU A 114 -1.68 1.17 -4.67
N VAL A 115 -2.68 1.95 -4.28
CA VAL A 115 -3.63 1.56 -3.22
C VAL A 115 -4.36 0.27 -3.59
N ALA A 116 -4.76 0.11 -4.86
CA ALA A 116 -5.38 -1.12 -5.34
C ALA A 116 -4.42 -2.32 -5.26
N ILE A 117 -3.17 -2.16 -5.68
CA ILE A 117 -2.14 -3.21 -5.63
C ILE A 117 -1.81 -3.57 -4.19
N ALA A 118 -1.61 -2.59 -3.31
CA ALA A 118 -1.30 -2.80 -1.90
C ALA A 118 -2.44 -3.55 -1.21
N ALA A 119 -3.69 -3.11 -1.41
CA ALA A 119 -4.84 -3.79 -0.84
C ALA A 119 -5.01 -5.22 -1.38
N TRP A 120 -4.78 -5.43 -2.69
CA TRP A 120 -4.78 -6.77 -3.28
C TRP A 120 -3.68 -7.66 -2.71
N ALA A 121 -2.45 -7.16 -2.59
CA ALA A 121 -1.31 -7.90 -2.07
C ALA A 121 -1.52 -8.30 -0.60
N VAL A 122 -1.95 -7.36 0.25
CA VAL A 122 -2.28 -7.63 1.65
C VAL A 122 -3.39 -8.67 1.76
N THR A 123 -4.49 -8.49 1.01
CA THR A 123 -5.62 -9.42 1.04
C THR A 123 -5.17 -10.82 0.61
N THR A 124 -4.45 -10.93 -0.49
CA THR A 124 -3.97 -12.20 -1.04
C THR A 124 -3.03 -12.90 -0.07
N TYR A 125 -2.10 -12.16 0.52
CA TYR A 125 -1.14 -12.69 1.50
C TYR A 125 -1.84 -13.21 2.76
N VAL A 126 -2.78 -12.45 3.33
CA VAL A 126 -3.49 -12.88 4.54
C VAL A 126 -4.37 -14.11 4.27
N HIS A 127 -5.09 -14.16 3.15
CA HIS A 127 -5.87 -15.34 2.78
C HIS A 127 -4.98 -16.56 2.52
N TRP A 128 -3.81 -16.35 1.94
CA TRP A 128 -2.84 -17.42 1.76
C TRP A 128 -2.31 -17.95 3.11
N GLN A 129 -2.07 -17.08 4.09
CA GLN A 129 -1.71 -17.49 5.46
C GLN A 129 -2.83 -18.26 6.16
N LEU A 130 -4.09 -17.82 6.01
CA LEU A 130 -5.26 -18.52 6.54
C LEU A 130 -5.38 -19.94 5.98
N ARG A 131 -5.17 -20.12 4.67
CA ARG A 131 -5.15 -21.46 4.05
C ARG A 131 -4.05 -22.35 4.60
N ARG A 132 -2.86 -21.80 4.88
CA ARG A 132 -1.76 -22.58 5.45
C ARG A 132 -1.99 -22.97 6.91
N GLU A 133 -2.64 -22.10 7.67
CA GLU A 133 -3.07 -22.39 9.02
C GLU A 133 -4.10 -23.53 9.05
N ALA A 134 -5.04 -23.53 8.11
CA ALA A 134 -6.01 -24.61 7.96
C ALA A 134 -5.40 -25.96 7.50
N MET A 135 -4.19 -25.94 6.92
CA MET A 135 -3.45 -27.13 6.45
C MET A 135 -2.33 -27.55 7.43
N PRO A 136 -2.49 -27.30 8.73
CA PRO A 136 -1.45 -27.24 9.79
C PRO A 136 0.01 -27.12 9.34
N ARG A 137 0.33 -26.25 8.37
CA ARG A 137 1.73 -26.15 7.90
C ARG A 137 2.55 -25.39 8.95
N PRO A 138 3.84 -25.69 9.14
CA PRO A 138 4.73 -24.86 9.95
C PRO A 138 5.03 -23.52 9.25
N ILE A 139 5.49 -22.52 10.00
CA ILE A 139 6.01 -21.27 9.44
C ILE A 139 7.29 -21.60 8.68
N ALA A 140 7.33 -21.29 7.40
CA ALA A 140 8.49 -21.56 6.56
C ALA A 140 9.55 -20.46 6.73
N SER A 141 10.83 -20.80 6.55
CA SER A 141 11.96 -19.87 6.64
C SER A 141 11.82 -18.68 5.68
N TRP A 142 11.30 -18.91 4.47
CA TRP A 142 11.10 -17.85 3.49
C TRP A 142 10.10 -16.77 3.95
N GLU A 143 9.15 -17.08 4.84
CA GLU A 143 8.21 -16.08 5.36
C GLU A 143 8.96 -15.01 6.18
N TRP A 144 10.04 -15.41 6.85
CA TRP A 144 10.96 -14.49 7.52
C TRP A 144 11.83 -13.71 6.53
N VAL A 145 12.28 -14.37 5.46
CA VAL A 145 13.03 -13.69 4.38
C VAL A 145 12.19 -12.57 3.79
N VAL A 146 10.90 -12.80 3.51
CA VAL A 146 9.99 -11.75 3.00
C VAL A 146 9.87 -10.59 4.01
N LEU A 147 9.72 -10.90 5.31
CA LEU A 147 9.67 -9.87 6.35
C LEU A 147 10.94 -9.00 6.36
N VAL A 148 12.12 -9.65 6.34
CA VAL A 148 13.42 -8.97 6.33
C VAL A 148 13.61 -8.14 5.07
N LEU A 149 13.25 -8.67 3.90
CA LEU A 149 13.34 -7.94 2.63
C LEU A 149 12.43 -6.71 2.63
N CYS A 150 11.20 -6.81 3.15
CA CYS A 150 10.32 -5.65 3.25
C CYS A 150 10.88 -4.60 4.23
N PHE A 151 11.50 -5.04 5.32
CA PHE A 151 12.15 -4.15 6.27
C PHE A 151 13.36 -3.43 5.64
N ALA A 152 14.22 -4.17 4.93
CA ALA A 152 15.36 -3.61 4.21
C ALA A 152 14.90 -2.63 3.11
N ALA A 153 13.83 -2.96 2.36
CA ALA A 153 13.25 -2.07 1.37
C ALA A 153 12.70 -0.78 1.99
N LEU A 154 12.11 -0.86 3.19
CA LEU A 154 11.64 0.33 3.91
C LEU A 154 12.81 1.22 4.32
N ILE A 155 13.89 0.65 4.86
CA ILE A 155 15.11 1.40 5.19
C ILE A 155 15.68 2.06 3.94
N ALA A 156 15.81 1.31 2.84
CA ALA A 156 16.30 1.83 1.57
C ALA A 156 15.43 3.00 1.05
N SER A 157 14.11 2.90 1.20
CA SER A 157 13.18 3.96 0.79
C SER A 157 13.36 5.23 1.64
N VAL A 158 13.56 5.09 2.96
CA VAL A 158 13.84 6.23 3.86
C VAL A 158 15.17 6.91 3.48
N ILE A 159 16.21 6.12 3.21
CA ILE A 159 17.51 6.64 2.77
C ILE A 159 17.36 7.37 1.42
N ALA A 160 16.66 6.77 0.46
CA ALA A 160 16.42 7.38 -0.84
C ALA A 160 15.67 8.71 -0.73
N LEU A 161 14.66 8.79 0.15
CA LEU A 161 13.93 10.03 0.41
C LEU A 161 14.85 11.11 1.01
N ALA A 162 15.67 10.76 2.00
CA ALA A 162 16.62 11.69 2.60
C ALA A 162 17.64 12.21 1.57
N LEU A 163 18.17 11.33 0.71
CA LEU A 163 19.08 11.71 -0.37
C LEU A 163 18.41 12.60 -1.42
N ALA A 164 17.15 12.33 -1.78
CA ALA A 164 16.40 13.17 -2.70
C ALA A 164 16.20 14.59 -2.14
N PHE A 165 15.88 14.72 -0.85
CA PHE A 165 15.80 16.02 -0.18
C PHE A 165 17.15 16.75 -0.14
N ALA A 166 18.23 16.03 0.19
CA ALA A 166 19.57 16.62 0.22
C ALA A 166 20.02 17.11 -1.17
N ALA A 167 19.74 16.33 -2.22
CA ALA A 167 20.02 16.72 -3.60
C ALA A 167 19.20 17.94 -4.03
N LEU A 168 17.91 18.01 -3.66
CA LEU A 168 17.06 19.15 -3.95
C LEU A 168 17.58 20.42 -3.26
N ALA A 169 17.94 20.34 -1.97
CA ALA A 169 18.49 21.46 -1.22
C ALA A 169 19.80 21.96 -1.83
N SER A 170 20.72 21.05 -2.19
CA SER A 170 21.98 21.41 -2.84
C SER A 170 21.77 22.07 -4.21
N ALA A 171 20.80 21.61 -4.99
CA ALA A 171 20.45 22.22 -6.28
C ALA A 171 19.91 23.66 -6.10
N PHE A 172 19.08 23.89 -5.07
CA PHE A 172 18.61 25.23 -4.71
C PHE A 172 19.75 26.15 -4.29
N ASP A 173 20.66 25.69 -3.42
CA ASP A 173 21.83 26.49 -3.00
C ASP A 173 22.72 26.86 -4.19
N THR A 174 22.95 25.92 -5.09
CA THR A 174 23.74 26.16 -6.32
C THR A 174 23.07 27.18 -7.23
N LEU A 175 21.74 27.10 -7.38
CA LEU A 175 20.96 28.04 -8.19
C LEU A 175 20.93 29.44 -7.57
N LEU A 176 20.76 29.55 -6.25
CA LEU A 176 20.74 30.84 -5.54
C LEU A 176 22.12 31.49 -5.51
N GLY A 177 23.19 30.70 -5.33
CA GLY A 177 24.56 31.19 -5.41
C GLY A 177 24.98 31.62 -6.83
N PHE A 178 24.28 31.16 -7.87
CA PHE A 178 24.47 31.64 -9.25
C PHE A 178 23.70 32.95 -9.53
N LEU A 179 22.65 33.26 -8.73
CA LEU A 179 21.81 34.45 -8.89
C LEU A 179 22.23 35.63 -8.00
N SER A 180 23.16 35.43 -7.06
CA SER A 180 23.77 36.45 -6.18
C SER A 180 25.04 37.05 -6.78
#